data_AF-A0A1V6HVR5-F1
#
_entry.id   AF-A0A1V6HVR5-F1
#
_cell.length_a   1.000
_cell.length_b   1.000
_cell.length_c   1.000
_cell.angle_alpha   90.00
_cell.angle_beta   90.00
_cell.angle_gamma   90.00
#
_symmetry.space_group_name_H-M   'P 1'
#
loop_
_entity.id
_entity.type
_entity.pdbx_description
1 polymer ?
#
loop_
_entity_poly.entity_id
_entity_poly.type
_entity_poly.pdbx_seq_one_letter_code
_entity_poly.pdbx_strand_id
1 'polypeptide(L)'
;MAPNPINKGQVLEALRTVIEPDTGCSIVDLGLVLSVDVVDHGLTAVVKVVQEPLARRLIDPIRAALESIPDLMDGRLEFVKEPVWDPESMATDQARGKLAELASIPRDPATEEDIWHWLSQLIEPEIGLSMVDLGMIYGVDLAPDGRTANIRLTLTTPMCPFGPQIVEMVRQGALLAKGLDDATVELVWDPPWDPRTMATEDCQMELGIY
;
A
#
# COMPACT_ATOMS: atom_id res chain seq x y z
N MET A 1 -15.43 -37.91 5.07
CA MET A 1 -15.05 -37.87 3.65
C MET A 1 -13.76 -37.09 3.59
N ALA A 2 -12.68 -37.64 3.04
CA ALA A 2 -11.42 -36.91 2.98
C ALA A 2 -11.57 -35.72 2.02
N PRO A 3 -11.01 -34.54 2.33
CA PRO A 3 -11.03 -33.39 1.43
C PRO A 3 -10.42 -33.76 0.07
N ASN A 4 -11.01 -33.26 -1.02
CA ASN A 4 -10.46 -33.50 -2.36
C ASN A 4 -9.26 -32.56 -2.55
N PRO A 5 -8.07 -33.05 -2.95
CA PRO A 5 -6.89 -32.20 -3.06
C PRO A 5 -7.13 -31.07 -4.05
N ILE A 6 -6.94 -29.83 -3.59
CA ILE A 6 -7.10 -28.66 -4.46
C ILE A 6 -5.95 -28.61 -5.48
N ASN A 7 -6.18 -27.93 -6.59
CA ASN A 7 -5.15 -27.64 -7.58
C ASN A 7 -4.94 -26.14 -7.78
N LYS A 8 -3.82 -25.80 -8.42
CA LYS A 8 -3.44 -24.42 -8.74
C LYS A 8 -4.53 -23.65 -9.51
N GLY A 9 -5.26 -24.32 -10.40
CA GLY A 9 -6.34 -23.72 -11.18
C GLY A 9 -7.47 -23.22 -10.29
N GLN A 10 -7.90 -24.01 -9.30
CA GLN A 10 -8.96 -23.59 -8.36
C GLN A 10 -8.55 -22.36 -7.56
N VAL A 11 -7.29 -22.29 -7.15
CA VAL A 11 -6.76 -21.11 -6.44
C VAL A 11 -6.73 -19.89 -7.35
N LEU A 12 -6.26 -20.03 -8.59
CA LEU A 12 -6.26 -18.94 -9.56
C LEU A 12 -7.68 -18.44 -9.87
N GLU A 13 -8.65 -19.33 -10.05
CA GLU A 13 -10.04 -18.95 -10.28
C GLU A 13 -10.65 -18.20 -9.09
N ALA A 14 -10.34 -18.61 -7.86
CA ALA A 14 -10.75 -17.85 -6.68
C ALA A 14 -10.10 -16.46 -6.65
N LEU A 15 -8.79 -16.37 -6.91
CA LEU A 15 -8.07 -15.09 -6.95
C LEU A 15 -8.55 -14.16 -8.08
N ARG A 16 -9.08 -14.70 -9.19
CA ARG A 16 -9.71 -13.90 -10.25
C ARG A 16 -10.97 -13.16 -9.79
N THR A 17 -11.60 -13.60 -8.70
CA THR A 17 -12.75 -12.89 -8.12
C THR A 17 -12.33 -11.64 -7.34
N VAL A 18 -11.05 -11.50 -7.01
CA VAL A 18 -10.51 -10.33 -6.32
C VAL A 18 -10.27 -9.24 -7.34
N ILE A 19 -11.10 -8.21 -7.28
CA ILE A 19 -11.06 -7.06 -8.19
C ILE A 19 -10.36 -5.89 -7.50
N GLU A 20 -9.37 -5.31 -8.19
CA GLU A 20 -8.77 -4.05 -7.74
C GLU A 20 -9.76 -2.90 -8.06
N PRO A 21 -10.15 -2.09 -7.06
CA PRO A 21 -11.26 -1.14 -7.18
C PRO A 21 -11.05 -0.02 -8.20
N ASP A 22 -9.82 0.48 -8.36
CA ASP A 22 -9.55 1.63 -9.25
C ASP A 22 -9.52 1.21 -10.72
N THR A 23 -9.04 0.01 -10.99
CA THR A 23 -8.91 -0.56 -12.32
C THR A 23 -10.12 -1.39 -12.74
N GLY A 24 -10.86 -1.94 -11.78
CA GLY A 24 -11.91 -2.92 -12.00
C GLY A 24 -11.42 -4.18 -12.72
N CYS A 25 -10.13 -4.49 -12.64
CA CYS A 25 -9.51 -5.71 -13.17
C CYS A 25 -9.25 -6.70 -12.04
N SER A 26 -9.22 -8.00 -12.35
CA SER A 26 -8.80 -8.98 -11.35
C SER A 26 -7.30 -8.87 -11.06
N ILE A 27 -6.89 -9.17 -9.84
CA ILE A 27 -5.46 -9.18 -9.46
C ILE A 27 -4.63 -10.16 -10.28
N VAL A 28 -5.28 -11.22 -10.80
CA VAL A 28 -4.65 -12.21 -11.67
C VAL A 28 -4.42 -11.61 -13.05
N ASP A 29 -5.41 -10.91 -13.61
CA ASP A 29 -5.31 -10.30 -14.93
C ASP A 29 -4.39 -9.07 -14.94
N LEU A 30 -4.27 -8.39 -13.81
CA LEU A 30 -3.26 -7.34 -13.58
C LEU A 30 -1.84 -7.90 -13.46
N GLY A 31 -1.67 -9.22 -13.32
CA GLY A 31 -0.35 -9.83 -13.11
C GLY A 31 0.23 -9.58 -11.72
N LEU A 32 -0.59 -9.22 -10.73
CA LEU A 32 -0.13 -9.02 -9.35
C LEU A 32 0.21 -10.34 -8.66
N VAL A 33 -0.39 -11.45 -9.11
CA VAL A 33 -0.11 -12.81 -8.61
C VAL A 33 1.08 -13.41 -9.36
N LEU A 34 2.23 -13.51 -8.70
CA LEU A 34 3.49 -13.99 -9.27
C LEU A 34 3.53 -15.53 -9.35
N SER A 35 3.15 -16.19 -8.26
CA SER A 35 3.09 -17.65 -8.21
C SER A 35 1.98 -18.12 -7.30
N VAL A 36 1.51 -19.33 -7.60
CA VAL A 36 0.60 -20.10 -6.76
C VAL A 36 1.18 -21.48 -6.67
N ASP A 37 1.55 -21.87 -5.47
CA ASP A 37 2.18 -23.13 -5.12
C ASP A 37 1.25 -23.89 -4.18
N VAL A 38 0.76 -25.04 -4.63
CA VAL A 38 -0.12 -25.90 -3.83
C VAL A 38 0.74 -27.01 -3.21
N VAL A 39 0.78 -27.06 -1.89
CA VAL A 39 1.62 -27.96 -1.10
C VAL A 39 0.77 -28.82 -0.17
N ASP A 40 1.42 -29.67 0.63
CA ASP A 40 0.76 -30.53 1.63
C ASP A 40 -0.37 -31.37 1.06
N HIS A 41 -0.10 -32.00 -0.10
CA HIS A 41 -1.05 -32.82 -0.84
C HIS A 41 -2.35 -32.09 -1.22
N GLY A 42 -2.31 -30.78 -1.47
CA GLY A 42 -3.50 -30.04 -1.89
C GLY A 42 -4.31 -29.43 -0.74
N LEU A 43 -3.70 -29.25 0.44
CA LEU A 43 -4.35 -28.67 1.60
C LEU A 43 -3.92 -27.22 1.87
N THR A 44 -2.76 -26.82 1.35
CA THR A 44 -2.20 -25.48 1.56
C THR A 44 -1.86 -24.84 0.23
N ALA A 45 -2.26 -23.57 0.08
CA ALA A 45 -1.92 -22.74 -1.07
C ALA A 45 -1.01 -21.61 -0.60
N VAL A 46 0.17 -21.48 -1.21
CA VAL A 46 1.08 -20.35 -1.02
C VAL A 46 0.98 -19.46 -2.24
N VAL A 47 0.56 -18.22 -2.04
CA VAL A 47 0.34 -17.23 -3.10
C VAL A 47 1.35 -16.11 -2.93
N LYS A 48 2.21 -15.94 -3.93
CA LYS A 48 3.15 -14.83 -3.99
C LYS A 48 2.53 -13.68 -4.77
N VAL A 49 2.46 -12.51 -4.15
CA VAL A 49 1.88 -11.30 -4.72
C VAL A 49 2.94 -10.22 -4.77
N VAL A 50 2.96 -9.41 -5.82
CA VAL A 50 3.88 -8.26 -5.88
C VAL A 50 3.57 -7.31 -4.72
N GLN A 51 4.63 -6.82 -4.06
CA GLN A 51 4.53 -5.84 -3.00
C GLN A 51 4.35 -4.44 -3.58
N GLU A 52 3.14 -4.16 -4.06
CA GLU A 52 2.70 -2.81 -4.40
C GLU A 52 1.85 -2.19 -3.27
N PRO A 53 1.78 -0.86 -3.16
CA PRO A 53 0.88 -0.15 -2.24
C PRO A 53 -0.58 -0.55 -2.49
N LEU A 54 -0.92 -0.71 -3.77
CA LEU A 54 -2.17 -1.27 -4.26
C LEU A 54 -2.41 -2.69 -3.76
N ALA A 55 -1.39 -3.52 -3.59
CA ALA A 55 -1.57 -4.90 -3.14
C ALA A 55 -1.91 -4.98 -1.63
N ARG A 56 -1.53 -3.97 -0.82
CA ARG A 56 -1.85 -3.95 0.62
C ARG A 56 -3.33 -3.75 0.88
N ARG A 57 -4.02 -2.89 0.11
CA ARG A 57 -5.48 -2.71 0.24
C ARG A 57 -6.27 -3.97 -0.16
N LEU A 58 -5.60 -4.92 -0.82
CA LEU A 58 -6.19 -6.16 -1.32
C LEU A 58 -5.93 -7.36 -0.39
N ILE A 59 -5.22 -7.20 0.74
CA ILE A 59 -4.94 -8.30 1.67
C ILE A 59 -6.21 -9.03 2.10
N ASP A 60 -7.20 -8.29 2.61
CA ASP A 60 -8.43 -8.90 3.13
C ASP A 60 -9.28 -9.52 2.00
N PRO A 61 -9.50 -8.85 0.85
CA PRO A 61 -10.12 -9.47 -0.32
C PRO A 61 -9.43 -10.77 -0.77
N ILE A 62 -8.08 -10.79 -0.79
CA ILE A 62 -7.34 -11.99 -1.19
C ILE A 62 -7.52 -13.12 -0.18
N ARG A 63 -7.44 -12.81 1.12
CA ARG A 63 -7.69 -13.81 2.18
C ARG A 63 -9.09 -14.39 2.08
N ALA A 64 -10.11 -13.54 1.93
CA ALA A 64 -11.50 -13.97 1.78
C ALA A 64 -11.68 -14.87 0.54
N ALA A 65 -11.01 -14.55 -0.57
CA ALA A 65 -11.04 -15.39 -1.77
C ALA A 65 -10.40 -16.76 -1.53
N LEU A 66 -9.26 -16.83 -0.83
CA LEU A 66 -8.64 -18.10 -0.48
C LEU A 66 -9.52 -18.93 0.46
N GLU A 67 -10.07 -18.31 1.50
CA GLU A 67 -10.99 -18.95 2.46
C GLU A 67 -12.27 -19.48 1.81
N SER A 68 -12.68 -18.92 0.66
CA SER A 68 -13.84 -19.40 -0.09
C SER A 68 -13.60 -20.72 -0.84
N ILE A 69 -12.35 -21.17 -0.98
CA ILE A 69 -11.99 -22.39 -1.70
C ILE A 69 -12.38 -23.60 -0.85
N PRO A 70 -13.30 -24.47 -1.32
CA PRO A 70 -13.62 -25.70 -0.61
C PRO A 70 -12.38 -26.57 -0.43
N ASP A 71 -12.25 -27.23 0.71
CA ASP A 71 -11.15 -28.15 1.06
C ASP A 71 -9.75 -27.51 1.22
N LEU A 72 -9.58 -26.21 0.96
CA LEU A 72 -8.36 -25.49 1.34
C LEU A 72 -8.33 -25.32 2.87
N MET A 73 -7.26 -25.79 3.51
CA MET A 73 -7.09 -25.66 4.95
C MET A 73 -6.29 -24.42 5.35
N ASP A 74 -5.30 -24.02 4.53
CA ASP A 74 -4.41 -22.90 4.85
C ASP A 74 -4.02 -22.12 3.58
N GLY A 75 -4.42 -20.85 3.51
CA GLY A 75 -4.07 -19.91 2.44
C GLY A 75 -2.99 -18.94 2.92
N ARG A 76 -1.76 -19.10 2.45
CA ARG A 76 -0.63 -18.24 2.81
C ARG A 76 -0.39 -17.19 1.74
N LEU A 77 -0.25 -15.94 2.19
CA LEU A 77 0.09 -14.80 1.34
C LEU A 77 1.49 -14.32 1.62
N GLU A 78 2.31 -14.24 0.58
CA GLU A 78 3.66 -13.71 0.63
C GLU A 78 3.76 -12.50 -0.30
N PHE A 79 4.07 -11.32 0.26
CA PHE A 79 4.34 -10.13 -0.54
C PHE A 79 5.82 -10.08 -0.90
N VAL A 80 6.11 -9.94 -2.19
CA VAL A 80 7.48 -9.97 -2.71
C VAL A 80 7.79 -8.64 -3.39
N LYS A 81 8.91 -8.02 -3.01
CA LYS A 81 9.37 -6.75 -3.60
C LYS A 81 9.85 -6.88 -5.05
N GLU A 82 10.33 -8.06 -5.42
CA GLU A 82 10.91 -8.34 -6.73
C GLU A 82 10.19 -9.51 -7.41
N PRO A 83 9.85 -9.40 -8.70
CA PRO A 83 10.04 -8.22 -9.55
C PRO A 83 9.14 -7.04 -9.15
N VAL A 84 9.58 -5.83 -9.46
CA VAL A 84 8.71 -4.64 -9.43
C VAL A 84 7.58 -4.86 -10.43
N TRP A 85 6.36 -4.47 -10.06
CA TRP A 85 5.22 -4.66 -10.94
C TRP A 85 5.35 -3.79 -12.19
N ASP A 86 5.28 -4.43 -13.35
CA ASP A 86 5.24 -3.76 -14.65
C ASP A 86 4.03 -4.28 -15.45
N PRO A 87 2.96 -3.49 -15.61
CA PRO A 87 1.77 -3.93 -16.32
C PRO A 87 2.05 -4.28 -17.79
N GLU A 88 3.06 -3.68 -18.42
CA GLU A 88 3.38 -3.95 -19.82
C GLU A 88 3.85 -5.40 -20.00
N SER A 89 4.68 -5.91 -19.08
CA SER A 89 5.18 -7.28 -19.13
C SER A 89 4.34 -8.30 -18.35
N MET A 90 3.58 -7.87 -17.34
CA MET A 90 2.93 -8.79 -16.39
C MET A 90 1.41 -8.91 -16.57
N ALA A 91 0.72 -7.85 -17.01
CA ALA A 91 -0.73 -7.88 -17.14
C ALA A 91 -1.16 -8.57 -18.45
N THR A 92 -2.40 -9.06 -18.48
CA THR A 92 -3.03 -9.58 -19.70
C THR A 92 -3.31 -8.46 -20.71
N ASP A 93 -3.50 -8.80 -21.99
CA ASP A 93 -3.85 -7.81 -23.04
C ASP A 93 -5.11 -7.00 -22.67
N GLN A 94 -6.12 -7.66 -22.11
CA GLN A 94 -7.36 -7.02 -21.69
C GLN A 94 -7.11 -6.03 -20.54
N ALA A 95 -6.35 -6.44 -19.52
CA ALA A 95 -6.03 -5.58 -18.39
C ALA A 95 -5.14 -4.40 -18.80
N ARG A 96 -4.13 -4.61 -19.66
CA ARG A 96 -3.33 -3.53 -20.25
C ARG A 96 -4.20 -2.52 -20.99
N GLY A 97 -5.13 -2.99 -21.83
CA GLY A 97 -6.06 -2.12 -22.54
C GLY A 97 -6.88 -1.24 -21.59
N LYS A 98 -7.37 -1.82 -20.48
CA LYS A 98 -8.13 -1.08 -19.48
C LYS A 98 -7.27 -0.10 -18.68
N LEU A 99 -6.05 -0.50 -18.30
CA LEU A 99 -5.07 0.39 -17.66
C LEU A 99 -4.72 1.58 -18.55
N ALA A 100 -4.50 1.35 -19.84
CA ALA A 100 -4.25 2.41 -20.82
C ALA A 100 -5.45 3.34 -21.00
N GLU A 101 -6.68 2.79 -21.03
CA GLU A 101 -7.91 3.57 -21.05
C GLU A 101 -8.01 4.46 -19.80
N LEU A 102 -7.84 3.91 -18.60
CA LEU A 102 -7.89 4.65 -17.34
C LEU A 102 -6.81 5.73 -17.25
N ALA A 103 -5.59 5.44 -17.71
CA ALA A 103 -4.50 6.39 -17.77
C ALA A 103 -4.79 7.56 -18.73
N SER A 104 -5.63 7.35 -19.74
CA SER A 104 -6.06 8.40 -20.68
C SER A 104 -7.19 9.29 -20.14
N ILE A 105 -7.86 8.88 -19.04
CA ILE A 105 -8.92 9.68 -18.42
C ILE A 105 -8.28 10.90 -17.74
N PRO A 106 -8.71 12.13 -18.06
CA PRO A 106 -8.27 13.32 -17.33
C PRO A 106 -8.63 13.17 -15.85
N ARG A 107 -7.62 13.14 -15.00
CA ARG A 107 -7.78 13.21 -13.55
C ARG A 107 -7.69 14.67 -13.12
N ASP A 108 -8.53 15.10 -12.21
CA ASP A 108 -8.29 16.37 -11.52
C ASP A 108 -6.93 16.31 -10.79
N PRO A 109 -6.19 17.42 -10.72
CA PRO A 109 -4.95 17.47 -9.95
C PRO A 109 -5.24 17.25 -8.47
N ALA A 110 -4.29 16.66 -7.74
CA ALA A 110 -4.42 16.50 -6.30
C ALA A 110 -4.35 17.86 -5.59
N THR A 111 -5.08 17.99 -4.49
CA THR A 111 -4.96 19.14 -3.58
C THR A 111 -4.06 18.81 -2.40
N GLU A 112 -3.54 19.85 -1.74
CA GLU A 112 -2.74 19.65 -0.52
C GLU A 112 -3.58 18.99 0.58
N GLU A 113 -4.86 19.35 0.64
CA GLU A 113 -5.85 18.81 1.57
C GLU A 113 -6.05 17.30 1.38
N ASP A 114 -6.11 16.82 0.12
CA ASP A 114 -6.19 15.38 -0.18
C ASP A 114 -4.96 14.62 0.32
N ILE A 115 -3.77 15.21 0.16
CA ILE A 115 -2.51 14.59 0.61
C ILE A 115 -2.48 14.54 2.14
N TRP A 116 -2.77 15.65 2.82
CA TRP A 116 -2.84 15.71 4.28
C TRP A 116 -3.85 14.73 4.86
N HIS A 117 -4.99 14.53 4.19
CA HIS A 117 -5.99 13.55 4.60
C HIS A 117 -5.46 12.12 4.61
N TRP A 118 -4.63 11.73 3.65
CA TRP A 118 -4.03 10.40 3.62
C TRP A 118 -2.83 10.28 4.57
N LEU A 119 -2.01 11.32 4.69
CA LEU A 119 -0.87 11.33 5.62
C LEU A 119 -1.31 11.25 7.08
N SER A 120 -2.46 11.84 7.46
CA SER A 120 -2.98 11.77 8.83
C SER A 120 -3.45 10.38 9.26
N GLN A 121 -3.66 9.47 8.30
CA GLN A 121 -4.01 8.08 8.57
C GLN A 121 -2.77 7.20 8.79
N LEU A 122 -1.56 7.74 8.57
CA LEU A 122 -0.32 7.00 8.77
C LEU A 122 0.05 7.00 10.24
N ILE A 123 0.20 5.79 10.79
CA ILE A 123 0.58 5.57 12.19
C ILE A 123 2.09 5.32 12.26
N GLU A 124 2.77 6.01 13.17
CA GLU A 124 4.18 5.76 13.49
C GLU A 124 4.30 4.39 14.19
N PRO A 125 5.10 3.44 13.66
CA PRO A 125 5.10 2.05 14.12
C PRO A 125 5.66 1.81 15.53
N GLU A 126 6.49 2.71 16.08
CA GLU A 126 7.06 2.58 17.42
C GLU A 126 6.18 3.24 18.48
N ILE A 127 5.60 4.40 18.18
CA ILE A 127 4.79 5.23 19.09
C ILE A 127 3.31 4.84 19.04
N GLY A 128 2.81 4.38 17.88
CA GLY A 128 1.43 3.97 17.69
C GLY A 128 0.43 5.12 17.49
N LEU A 129 0.93 6.33 17.19
CA LEU A 129 0.12 7.54 16.95
C LEU A 129 0.29 8.06 15.52
N SER A 130 -0.66 8.89 15.08
CA SER A 130 -0.62 9.53 13.76
C SER A 130 0.63 10.37 13.57
N MET A 131 1.33 10.19 12.45
CA MET A 131 2.56 10.93 12.15
C MET A 131 2.30 12.44 11.99
N VAL A 132 1.12 12.81 11.48
CA VAL A 132 0.71 14.21 11.36
C VAL A 132 0.43 14.79 12.75
N ASP A 133 -0.27 14.05 13.61
CA ASP A 133 -0.62 14.53 14.95
C ASP A 133 0.59 14.56 15.90
N LEU A 134 1.59 13.72 15.65
CA LEU A 134 2.92 13.80 16.29
C LEU A 134 3.75 15.00 15.81
N GLY A 135 3.32 15.70 14.75
CA GLY A 135 4.06 16.81 14.15
C GLY A 135 5.32 16.37 13.42
N MET A 136 5.37 15.14 12.90
CA MET A 136 6.55 14.62 12.17
C MET A 136 6.56 15.03 10.69
N ILE A 137 5.42 15.42 10.14
CA ILE A 137 5.32 15.97 8.78
C ILE A 137 5.34 17.49 8.86
N TYR A 138 6.40 18.11 8.36
CA TYR A 138 6.61 19.56 8.45
C TYR A 138 5.95 20.35 7.32
N GLY A 139 5.63 19.69 6.21
CA GLY A 139 4.98 20.34 5.09
C GLY A 139 4.80 19.43 3.88
N VAL A 140 3.84 19.81 3.05
CA VAL A 140 3.56 19.22 1.74
C VAL A 140 3.60 20.37 0.73
N ASP A 141 4.54 20.32 -0.19
CA ASP A 141 4.73 21.32 -1.23
C ASP A 141 4.33 20.70 -2.58
N LEU A 142 3.17 21.11 -3.11
CA LEU A 142 2.67 20.64 -4.42
C LEU A 142 3.28 21.42 -5.58
N ALA A 143 3.63 20.72 -6.65
CA ALA A 143 4.01 21.33 -7.90
C ALA A 143 2.83 22.11 -8.52
N PRO A 144 3.08 23.12 -9.38
CA PRO A 144 2.02 23.97 -9.95
C PRO A 144 0.94 23.22 -10.76
N ASP A 145 1.26 22.02 -11.25
CA ASP A 145 0.33 21.16 -11.98
C ASP A 145 -0.48 20.22 -11.07
N GLY A 146 -0.20 20.22 -9.76
CA GLY A 146 -0.81 19.35 -8.76
C GLY A 146 -0.55 17.85 -8.98
N ARG A 147 0.48 17.50 -9.75
CA ARG A 147 0.82 16.11 -10.09
C ARG A 147 1.94 15.53 -9.26
N THR A 148 2.79 16.37 -8.69
CA THR A 148 3.91 15.92 -7.86
C THR A 148 3.97 16.70 -6.56
N ALA A 149 4.37 16.02 -5.49
CA ALA A 149 4.52 16.62 -4.16
C ALA A 149 5.92 16.39 -3.59
N ASN A 150 6.44 17.38 -2.88
CA ASN A 150 7.59 17.23 -1.98
C ASN A 150 7.08 17.28 -0.53
N ILE A 151 7.40 16.25 0.25
CA ILE A 151 6.96 16.11 1.63
C ILE A 151 8.18 16.19 2.53
N ARG A 152 8.18 17.14 3.48
CA ARG A 152 9.23 17.28 4.47
C ARG A 152 8.88 16.48 5.71
N LEU A 153 9.67 15.45 5.98
CA LEU A 153 9.50 14.50 7.09
C LEU A 153 10.68 14.62 8.05
N THR A 154 10.42 14.60 9.35
CA THR A 154 11.46 14.38 10.37
C THR A 154 11.30 13.01 11.00
N LEU A 155 12.34 12.54 11.69
CA LEU A 155 12.30 11.33 12.51
C LEU A 155 12.73 11.65 13.94
N THR A 156 12.40 10.75 14.85
CA THR A 156 12.83 10.84 16.26
C THR A 156 14.35 10.91 16.38
N THR A 157 15.10 10.20 15.51
CA THR A 157 16.56 10.24 15.46
C THR A 157 17.11 10.06 14.03
N PRO A 158 18.29 10.66 13.70
CA PRO A 158 18.95 10.50 12.40
C PRO A 158 19.37 9.09 12.02
N MET A 159 19.61 8.22 13.01
CA MET A 159 20.08 6.85 12.81
C MET A 159 18.96 5.82 13.00
N CYS A 160 17.70 6.24 12.85
CA CYS A 160 16.56 5.33 13.00
C CYS A 160 16.65 4.19 11.96
N PRO A 161 16.72 2.91 12.39
CA PRO A 161 16.81 1.78 11.48
C PRO A 161 15.55 1.64 10.60
N PHE A 162 14.41 2.18 11.06
CA PHE A 162 13.15 2.19 10.33
C PHE A 162 13.01 3.37 9.36
N GLY A 163 13.97 4.31 9.32
CA GLY A 163 13.90 5.52 8.50
C GLY A 163 13.51 5.25 7.04
N PRO A 164 14.19 4.35 6.30
CA PRO A 164 13.81 4.03 4.92
C PRO A 164 12.39 3.47 4.78
N GLN A 165 11.93 2.69 5.77
CA GLN A 165 10.57 2.15 5.76
C GLN A 165 9.53 3.24 6.01
N ILE A 166 9.80 4.18 6.91
CA ILE A 166 8.92 5.31 7.21
C ILE A 166 8.84 6.27 6.01
N VAL A 167 9.98 6.59 5.39
CA VAL A 167 10.03 7.40 4.16
C VAL A 167 9.15 6.80 3.07
N GLU A 168 9.29 5.49 2.82
CA GLU A 168 8.46 4.81 1.83
C GLU A 168 6.98 4.78 2.25
N MET A 169 6.68 4.57 3.54
CA MET A 169 5.31 4.60 4.04
C MET A 169 4.64 5.97 3.80
N VAL A 170 5.34 7.07 4.06
CA VAL A 170 4.85 8.43 3.82
C VAL A 170 4.64 8.69 2.34
N ARG A 171 5.63 8.33 1.50
CA ARG A 171 5.49 8.43 0.04
C ARG A 171 4.26 7.68 -0.46
N GLN A 172 4.08 6.44 0.01
CA GLN A 172 2.97 5.60 -0.42
C GLN A 172 1.62 6.05 0.11
N GLY A 173 1.57 6.62 1.31
CA GLY A 173 0.37 7.27 1.83
C GLY A 173 -0.04 8.46 0.96
N ALA A 174 0.90 9.32 0.59
CA ALA A 174 0.63 10.46 -0.28
C ALA A 174 0.12 10.04 -1.67
N LEU A 175 0.64 8.96 -2.23
CA LEU A 175 0.22 8.40 -3.52
C LEU A 175 -1.21 7.86 -3.53
N LEU A 176 -1.88 7.75 -2.37
CA LEU A 176 -3.31 7.46 -2.30
C LEU A 176 -4.18 8.69 -2.65
N ALA A 177 -3.60 9.90 -2.62
CA ALA A 177 -4.30 11.11 -3.07
C ALA A 177 -4.55 11.05 -4.58
N LYS A 178 -5.83 11.01 -4.96
CA LYS A 178 -6.23 10.90 -6.36
C LYS A 178 -5.72 12.10 -7.14
N GLY A 179 -5.05 11.84 -8.25
CA GLY A 179 -4.52 12.89 -9.13
C GLY A 179 -3.04 13.18 -8.95
N LEU A 180 -2.44 12.69 -7.87
CA LEU A 180 -0.99 12.69 -7.66
C LEU A 180 -0.35 11.56 -8.46
N ASP A 181 0.76 11.86 -9.12
CA ASP A 181 1.52 10.93 -9.97
C ASP A 181 2.78 10.44 -9.26
N ASP A 182 3.43 11.32 -8.49
CA ASP A 182 4.59 10.96 -7.68
C ASP A 182 4.70 11.84 -6.43
N ALA A 183 5.40 11.32 -5.42
CA ALA A 183 5.77 12.06 -4.23
C ALA A 183 7.24 11.81 -3.89
N THR A 184 7.97 12.88 -3.59
CA THR A 184 9.30 12.83 -3.00
C THR A 184 9.19 13.11 -1.51
N VAL A 185 9.89 12.35 -0.69
CA VAL A 185 9.94 12.56 0.76
C VAL A 185 11.36 12.95 1.13
N GLU A 186 11.53 14.15 1.66
CA GLU A 186 12.78 14.72 2.11
C GLU A 186 12.89 14.60 3.64
N LEU A 187 13.96 13.97 4.12
CA LEU A 187 14.27 13.95 5.55
C LEU A 187 14.92 15.26 5.98
N VAL A 188 14.25 15.99 6.88
CA VAL A 188 14.72 17.25 7.45
C VAL A 188 14.96 17.11 8.95
N TRP A 189 15.98 17.81 9.46
CA TRP A 189 16.39 17.77 10.88
C TRP A 189 16.32 19.13 11.58
N ASP A 190 16.00 20.18 10.81
CA ASP A 190 15.86 21.54 11.30
C ASP A 190 14.44 22.06 10.96
N PRO A 191 13.66 22.51 11.94
CA PRO A 191 13.93 22.40 13.39
C PRO A 191 13.99 20.93 13.85
N PRO A 192 14.71 20.62 14.95
CA PRO A 192 14.66 19.28 15.54
C PRO A 192 13.25 18.99 16.06
N TRP A 193 12.81 17.74 15.93
CA TRP A 193 11.49 17.33 16.38
C TRP A 193 11.36 17.45 17.90
N ASP A 194 10.31 18.12 18.37
CA ASP A 194 9.95 18.18 19.79
C ASP A 194 8.43 18.00 19.95
N PRO A 195 7.95 16.85 20.45
CA PRO A 195 6.52 16.60 20.59
C PRO A 195 5.83 17.57 21.55
N ARG A 196 6.56 18.23 22.46
CA ARG A 196 6.00 19.23 23.39
C ARG A 196 5.51 20.49 22.67
N THR A 197 6.04 20.77 21.48
CA THR A 197 5.70 21.98 20.71
C THR A 197 5.07 21.64 19.37
N MET A 198 5.30 20.46 18.84
CA MET A 198 4.87 20.06 17.50
C MET A 198 3.67 19.11 17.50
N ALA A 199 3.52 18.27 18.53
CA ALA A 199 2.39 17.34 18.58
C ALA A 199 1.10 18.06 19.00
N THR A 200 -0.05 17.55 18.56
CA THR A 200 -1.37 18.03 18.98
C THR A 200 -1.59 17.82 20.48
N GLU A 201 -2.50 18.57 21.09
CA GLU A 201 -2.82 18.45 22.53
C GLU A 201 -3.23 17.01 22.89
N ASP A 202 -4.01 16.35 22.04
CA ASP A 202 -4.43 14.96 22.24
C ASP A 202 -3.23 14.00 22.22
N CYS A 203 -2.31 14.14 21.26
CA CYS A 203 -1.08 13.35 21.23
C CYS A 203 -0.17 13.63 22.43
N GLN A 204 -0.05 14.89 22.88
CA GLN A 204 0.72 15.22 24.07
C GLN A 204 0.14 14.52 25.32
N MET A 205 -1.18 14.51 25.47
CA MET A 205 -1.85 13.79 26.56
C MET A 205 -1.58 12.27 26.50
N GLU A 206 -1.67 11.65 25.32
CA GLU A 206 -1.37 10.22 25.14
C GLU A 206 0.09 9.88 25.45
N LEU A 207 1.01 10.78 25.11
CA LEU A 207 2.44 10.65 25.44
C LEU A 207 2.76 10.98 26.91
N GLY A 208 1.78 11.45 27.69
CA GLY A 208 1.98 11.86 29.08
C GLY A 208 2.82 13.14 29.22
N ILE A 209 2.74 14.02 28.24
CA ILE A 209 3.37 15.34 28.20
C ILE A 209 2.30 16.36 28.61
N TYR A 210 2.61 17.19 29.61
CA TYR A 210 1.71 18.20 30.19
C TYR A 210 2.40 19.57 30.31
#